data_AF-B1KHK8-F1
#
_entry.id   AF-B1KHK8-F1
#
_cell.length_a   1.000
_cell.length_b   1.000
_cell.length_c   1.000
_cell.angle_alpha   90.00
_cell.angle_beta   90.00
_cell.angle_gamma   90.00
#
_symmetry.space_group_name_H-M   'P 1'
#
loop_
_entity.id
_entity.type
_entity.pdbx_description
1 polymer ?
#
loop_
_entity_poly.entity_id
_entity_poly.type
_entity_poly.pdbx_seq_one_letter_code
_entity_poly.pdbx_strand_id
1 'polypeptide(L)'
;MNNNFDLQSAIAALDEYGYDKKQSSDLTQARNKQQMSKYIESLDYNLRRLLILQETVNELVAKKKHLIAQQENIQTYKTKVINLSRQFNISYDEVLQIMQEQTNQVR
;
A
#
# COMPACT_ATOMS: atom_id res chain seq x y z
N MET A 1 3.96 -46.82 34.32
CA MET A 1 4.69 -45.60 33.94
C MET A 1 4.39 -45.26 32.48
N ASN A 2 3.20 -44.71 32.17
CA ASN A 2 2.81 -44.33 30.80
C ASN A 2 2.13 -42.95 30.70
N ASN A 3 1.67 -42.39 31.82
CA ASN A 3 0.88 -41.15 31.79
C ASN A 3 1.73 -39.88 31.59
N ASN A 4 3.04 -39.92 31.88
CA ASN A 4 3.92 -38.75 31.69
C ASN A 4 4.26 -38.49 30.22
N PHE A 5 4.38 -39.55 29.40
CA PHE A 5 4.69 -39.44 27.98
C PHE A 5 3.50 -38.86 27.19
N ASP A 6 2.28 -39.24 27.58
CA ASP A 6 1.03 -38.68 27.04
C ASP A 6 0.82 -37.22 27.46
N LEU A 7 1.12 -36.87 28.72
CA LEU A 7 0.96 -35.49 29.18
C LEU A 7 1.94 -34.55 28.47
N GLN A 8 3.18 -34.99 28.28
CA GLN A 8 4.22 -34.19 27.64
C GLN A 8 3.96 -34.04 26.13
N SER A 9 3.40 -35.08 25.50
CA SER A 9 2.94 -35.03 24.11
C SER A 9 1.68 -34.15 23.95
N ALA A 10 0.74 -34.20 24.90
CA ALA A 10 -0.43 -33.35 24.92
C ALA A 10 -0.07 -31.87 25.18
N ILE A 11 0.90 -31.60 26.04
CA ILE A 11 1.44 -30.25 26.28
C ILE A 11 2.18 -29.75 25.04
N ALA A 12 2.99 -30.59 24.38
CA ALA A 12 3.65 -30.23 23.13
C ALA A 12 2.64 -29.92 22.00
N ALA A 13 1.58 -30.72 21.88
CA ALA A 13 0.50 -30.47 20.92
C ALA A 13 -0.31 -29.20 21.24
N LEU A 14 -0.49 -28.87 22.52
CA LEU A 14 -1.11 -27.61 22.96
C LEU A 14 -0.19 -26.40 22.72
N ASP A 15 1.12 -26.56 22.89
CA ASP A 15 2.11 -25.52 22.58
C ASP A 15 2.19 -25.30 21.07
N GLU A 16 2.17 -26.35 20.25
CA GLU A 16 2.16 -26.27 18.78
C GLU A 16 0.85 -25.64 18.27
N TYR A 17 -0.30 -26.05 18.81
CA TYR A 17 -1.62 -25.44 18.52
C TYR A 17 -1.72 -23.99 19.01
N GLY A 18 -1.06 -23.67 20.12
CA GLY A 18 -0.94 -22.31 20.66
C GLY A 18 0.01 -21.43 19.86
N TYR A 19 1.06 -22.01 19.26
CA TYR A 19 2.04 -21.30 18.42
C TYR A 19 1.42 -20.91 17.06
N ASP A 20 0.71 -21.84 16.43
CA ASP A 20 0.00 -21.59 15.16
C ASP A 20 -1.15 -20.58 15.31
N LYS A 21 -1.79 -20.51 16.49
CA LYS A 21 -2.79 -19.46 16.78
C LYS A 21 -2.19 -18.11 17.18
N LYS A 22 -0.99 -18.07 17.76
CA LYS A 22 -0.30 -16.82 18.15
C LYS A 22 0.36 -16.12 16.97
N GLN A 23 0.67 -16.84 15.88
CA GLN A 23 0.94 -16.25 14.57
C GLN A 23 -0.34 -16.10 13.74
N SER A 24 -1.41 -15.56 14.33
CA SER A 24 -2.46 -14.93 13.55
C SER A 24 -1.77 -13.99 12.56
N SER A 25 -1.90 -14.30 11.28
CA SER A 25 -0.98 -13.94 10.22
C SER A 25 -1.15 -12.48 9.84
N ASP A 26 -0.75 -11.55 10.71
CA ASP A 26 -1.01 -10.13 10.54
C ASP A 26 -0.69 -9.66 9.11
N LEU A 27 -1.73 -9.18 8.42
CA LEU A 27 -1.62 -8.70 7.05
C LEU A 27 -0.61 -7.56 6.92
N THR A 28 -0.34 -6.83 8.02
CA THR A 28 0.69 -5.79 8.05
C THR A 28 2.09 -6.31 7.76
N GLN A 29 2.37 -7.58 8.06
CA GLN A 29 3.68 -8.22 7.84
C GLN A 29 3.75 -8.98 6.52
N ALA A 30 2.62 -9.21 5.85
CA ALA A 30 2.58 -9.93 4.58
C ALA A 30 3.17 -9.07 3.45
N ARG A 31 4.25 -9.54 2.82
CA ARG A 31 4.97 -8.81 1.76
C ARG A 31 4.80 -9.41 0.37
N ASN A 32 4.31 -10.64 0.28
CA ASN A 32 4.15 -11.35 -0.97
C ASN A 32 2.76 -12.01 -1.09
N LYS A 33 2.42 -12.40 -2.32
CA LYS A 33 1.11 -12.98 -2.64
C LYS A 33 0.79 -14.22 -1.80
N GLN A 34 1.77 -15.09 -1.55
CA GLN A 34 1.54 -16.32 -0.77
C GLN A 34 1.16 -16.01 0.67
N GLN A 35 1.86 -15.07 1.32
CA GLN A 35 1.55 -14.63 2.68
C GLN A 35 0.19 -13.93 2.76
N MET A 36 -0.10 -13.04 1.80
CA MET A 36 -1.39 -12.35 1.75
C MET A 36 -2.56 -13.32 1.50
N SER A 37 -2.36 -14.31 0.62
CA SER A 37 -3.40 -15.31 0.31
C SER A 37 -3.67 -16.18 1.53
N LYS A 38 -2.61 -16.67 2.22
CA LYS A 38 -2.76 -17.43 3.47
C LYS A 38 -3.54 -16.66 4.54
N TYR A 39 -3.29 -15.34 4.68
CA TYR A 39 -4.07 -14.53 5.61
C TYR A 39 -5.53 -14.41 5.18
N ILE A 40 -5.80 -14.08 3.92
CA ILE A 40 -7.17 -13.92 3.40
C ILE A 40 -7.95 -15.24 3.52
N GLU A 41 -7.31 -16.37 3.23
CA GLU A 41 -7.88 -17.72 3.43
C GLU A 41 -8.18 -17.99 4.91
N SER A 42 -7.32 -17.53 5.83
CA SER A 42 -7.55 -17.69 7.27
C SER A 42 -8.75 -16.89 7.81
N LEU A 43 -9.25 -15.91 7.05
CA LEU A 43 -10.44 -15.13 7.42
C LEU A 43 -11.75 -15.92 7.23
N ASP A 44 -11.73 -17.05 6.53
CA ASP A 44 -12.90 -17.89 6.24
C ASP A 44 -14.11 -17.11 5.69
N TYR A 45 -13.84 -16.22 4.73
CA TYR A 45 -14.87 -15.39 4.11
C TYR A 45 -15.65 -16.15 3.06
N ASN A 46 -16.98 -16.06 3.13
CA ASN A 46 -17.83 -16.47 2.02
C ASN A 46 -17.60 -15.58 0.78
N LEU A 47 -18.02 -16.07 -0.39
CA LEU A 47 -17.84 -15.38 -1.67
C LEU A 47 -18.31 -13.93 -1.65
N ARG A 48 -19.45 -13.65 -1.01
CA ARG A 48 -20.01 -12.29 -0.90
C ARG A 48 -19.04 -11.34 -0.18
N ARG A 49 -18.43 -11.79 0.92
CA ARG A 49 -17.44 -10.99 1.67
C ARG A 49 -16.14 -10.83 0.90
N LEU A 50 -15.72 -11.84 0.13
CA LEU A 50 -14.55 -11.75 -0.76
C LEU A 50 -14.75 -10.72 -1.87
N LEU A 51 -15.94 -10.64 -2.47
CA LEU A 51 -16.26 -9.63 -3.48
C LEU A 51 -16.19 -8.21 -2.91
N ILE A 52 -16.73 -7.99 -1.69
CA ILE A 52 -16.64 -6.69 -1.01
C ILE A 52 -15.17 -6.33 -0.71
N LEU A 53 -14.37 -7.30 -0.25
CA LEU A 53 -12.95 -7.10 -0.01
C LEU A 53 -12.20 -6.73 -1.30
N GLN A 54 -12.50 -7.42 -2.41
CA GLN A 54 -11.93 -7.13 -3.72
C GLN A 54 -12.25 -5.70 -4.18
N GLU A 55 -13.51 -5.28 -4.09
CA GLU A 55 -13.95 -3.93 -4.43
C GLU A 55 -13.21 -2.88 -3.58
N THR A 56 -13.19 -3.07 -2.26
CA THR A 56 -12.51 -2.17 -1.32
C THR A 56 -11.01 -2.03 -1.63
N VAL A 57 -10.32 -3.15 -1.91
CA VAL A 57 -8.89 -3.14 -2.27
C VAL A 57 -8.67 -2.43 -3.61
N ASN A 58 -9.54 -2.66 -4.59
CA ASN A 58 -9.45 -2.01 -5.90
C ASN A 58 -9.58 -0.49 -5.79
N GLU A 59 -10.55 0.00 -5.02
CA GLU A 59 -10.74 1.43 -4.78
C GLU A 59 -9.50 2.06 -4.09
N LEU A 60 -8.96 1.40 -3.07
CA LEU A 60 -7.75 1.86 -2.37
C LEU A 60 -6.54 1.90 -3.32
N VAL A 61 -6.38 0.90 -4.18
CA VAL A 61 -5.30 0.87 -5.18
C VAL A 61 -5.46 2.01 -6.18
N ALA A 62 -6.68 2.23 -6.71
CA ALA A 62 -6.96 3.31 -7.64
C ALA A 62 -6.63 4.69 -7.02
N LYS A 63 -7.08 4.93 -5.78
CA LYS A 63 -6.77 6.16 -5.05
C LYS A 63 -5.27 6.35 -4.84
N LYS A 64 -4.54 5.32 -4.44
CA LYS A 64 -3.08 5.39 -4.27
C LYS A 64 -2.36 5.69 -5.58
N LYS A 65 -2.74 5.04 -6.68
CA LYS A 65 -2.18 5.32 -8.01
C LYS A 65 -2.40 6.76 -8.43
N HIS A 66 -3.61 7.29 -8.23
CA HIS A 66 -3.92 8.68 -8.54
C HIS A 66 -3.05 9.65 -7.72
N LEU A 67 -2.88 9.41 -6.43
CA LEU A 67 -2.02 10.25 -5.57
C LEU A 67 -0.56 10.23 -6.02
N ILE A 68 -0.03 9.05 -6.37
CA ILE A 68 1.34 8.90 -6.90
C ILE A 68 1.50 9.71 -8.19
N ALA A 69 0.59 9.54 -9.16
CA ALA A 69 0.63 10.27 -10.42
C ALA A 69 0.53 11.80 -10.21
N GLN A 70 -0.28 12.25 -9.25
CA GLN A 70 -0.40 13.67 -8.92
C GLN A 70 0.91 14.21 -8.33
N GLN A 71 1.57 13.47 -7.44
CA GLN A 71 2.87 13.83 -6.88
C GLN A 71 3.97 13.87 -7.95
N GLU A 72 4.00 12.89 -8.85
CA GLU A 72 4.94 12.84 -9.99
C GLU A 72 4.75 14.01 -10.94
N ASN A 73 3.49 14.38 -11.24
CA ASN A 73 3.18 15.53 -12.08
C ASN A 73 3.64 16.84 -11.44
N ILE A 74 3.39 17.03 -10.13
CA ILE A 74 3.85 18.21 -9.39
C ILE A 74 5.38 18.28 -9.39
N GLN A 75 6.05 17.16 -9.15
CA GLN A 75 7.51 17.12 -9.13
C GLN A 75 8.09 17.43 -10.51
N THR A 76 7.51 16.85 -11.57
CA THR A 76 7.89 17.12 -12.96
C THR A 76 7.72 18.60 -13.30
N TYR A 77 6.59 19.20 -12.88
CA TYR A 77 6.34 20.62 -13.08
C TYR A 77 7.39 21.49 -12.37
N LYS A 78 7.66 21.23 -11.08
CA LYS A 78 8.71 21.94 -10.33
C LYS A 78 10.07 21.85 -11.03
N THR A 79 10.46 20.66 -11.48
CA THR A 79 11.71 20.47 -12.22
C THR A 79 11.75 21.29 -13.52
N LYS A 80 10.64 21.35 -14.27
CA LYS A 80 10.55 22.18 -15.47
C LYS A 80 10.71 23.67 -15.16
N VAL A 81 10.04 24.18 -14.13
CA VAL A 81 10.16 25.59 -13.72
C VAL A 81 11.58 25.92 -13.29
N ILE A 82 12.24 25.05 -12.51
CA ILE A 82 13.65 25.21 -12.12
C ILE A 82 14.57 25.25 -13.35
N ASN A 83 14.35 24.36 -14.31
CA ASN A 83 15.16 24.31 -15.53
C ASN A 83 14.97 25.58 -16.37
N LEU A 84 13.75 26.09 -16.50
CA LEU A 84 13.46 27.33 -17.21
C LEU A 84 14.08 28.53 -16.50
N SER A 85 13.95 28.62 -15.18
CA SER A 85 14.57 29.67 -14.36
C SER A 85 16.09 29.74 -14.63
N ARG A 86 16.75 28.58 -14.64
CA ARG A 86 18.19 28.48 -14.98
C ARG A 86 18.50 28.84 -16.43
N GLN A 87 17.68 28.38 -17.38
CA GLN A 87 17.89 28.61 -18.81
C GLN A 87 17.79 30.09 -19.18
N PHE A 88 16.81 30.79 -18.61
CA PHE A 88 16.52 32.19 -18.92
C PHE A 88 17.14 33.16 -17.91
N ASN A 89 17.83 32.66 -16.89
CA ASN A 89 18.45 33.45 -15.83
C ASN A 89 17.44 34.41 -15.15
N ILE A 90 16.22 33.90 -14.92
CA ILE A 90 15.13 34.59 -14.22
C ILE A 90 14.74 33.79 -12.98
N SER A 91 14.10 34.44 -12.02
CA SER A 91 13.65 33.80 -10.78
C SER A 91 12.54 32.77 -11.05
N TYR A 92 12.38 31.85 -10.11
CA TYR A 92 11.32 30.85 -10.14
C TYR A 92 9.92 31.48 -10.24
N ASP A 93 9.69 32.58 -9.50
CA ASP A 93 8.40 33.27 -9.46
C ASP A 93 8.10 34.00 -10.77
N GLU A 94 9.12 34.59 -11.42
CA GLU A 94 8.97 35.19 -12.75
C GLU A 94 8.56 34.14 -13.80
N VAL A 95 9.12 32.93 -13.76
CA VAL A 95 8.70 31.84 -14.66
C VAL A 95 7.22 31.50 -14.45
N LEU A 96 6.78 31.38 -13.19
CA LEU A 96 5.38 31.08 -12.87
C LEU A 96 4.43 32.17 -13.37
N GLN A 97 4.80 33.44 -13.18
CA GLN A 97 3.99 34.57 -13.62
C GLN A 97 3.82 34.57 -15.15
N ILE A 98 4.91 34.39 -15.89
CA ILE A 98 4.88 34.30 -17.37
C ILE A 98 4.00 33.13 -17.84
N MET A 99 4.13 31.95 -17.21
CA MET A 99 3.31 30.78 -17.55
C MET A 99 1.82 31.01 -17.25
N GLN A 100 1.50 31.73 -16.17
CA GLN A 100 0.12 32.08 -15.82
C GLN A 100 -0.47 33.08 -16.81
N GLU A 101 0.28 34.12 -17.19
CA GLU A 101 -0.12 35.11 -18.19
C GLU A 101 -0.42 34.46 -19.54
N GLN A 102 0.44 33.54 -20.00
CA GLN A 102 0.22 32.79 -21.24
C GLN A 102 -1.03 31.90 -21.18
N THR A 103 -1.29 31.24 -20.04
CA THR A 103 -2.49 30.39 -19.88
C THR A 103 -3.78 31.21 -19.96
N ASN A 104 -3.78 32.43 -19.45
CA ASN A 104 -4.92 33.34 -19.49
C ASN A 104 -5.17 33.96 -20.87
N GLN A 105 -4.17 33.99 -21.75
CA GLN A 105 -4.32 34.48 -23.13
C GLN A 105 -4.87 33.42 -24.10
N VAL A 106 -4.80 32.14 -23.73
CA VAL A 106 -5.27 31.00 -24.55
C VAL A 106 -6.71 30.59 -24.20
N ARG A 107 -7.29 31.17 -23.15
CA ARG A 107 -8.71 31.00 -22.77
C ARG A 107 -9.56 32.15 -23.29
#